data_AF-B8JGY4-F1
#
_entry.id   AF-B8JGY4-F1
#
_cell.length_a   1.000
_cell.length_b   1.000
_cell.length_c   1.000
_cell.angle_alpha   90.00
_cell.angle_beta   90.00
_cell.angle_gamma   90.00
#
_symmetry.space_group_name_H-M   'P 1'
#
loop_
_entity.id
_entity.type
_entity.pdbx_description
1 polymer ?
#
loop_
_entity_poly.entity_id
_entity_poly.type
_entity_poly.pdbx_seq_one_letter_code
_entity_poly.pdbx_strand_id
1 'polypeptide(L)' 'MNTWSLVPMLLVESSIPPDARRALHASLLVRDARRARAARALAGRMLVAERFLTPEEAGELVGVDPGDLQPPLVPLAA' A
#
# COMPACT_ATOMS: atom_id res chain seq x y z
N MET A 1 -21.48 3.93 -1.65
CA MET A 1 -20.59 4.83 -0.90
C MET A 1 -19.40 5.15 -1.79
N ASN A 2 -19.13 6.42 -2.03
CA ASN A 2 -17.97 6.84 -2.83
C ASN A 2 -16.73 6.70 -1.95
N THR A 3 -15.97 5.61 -2.10
CA THR A 3 -14.70 5.41 -1.40
C THR A 3 -13.68 6.39 -1.99
N TRP A 4 -13.57 7.58 -1.42
CA TRP A 4 -12.51 8.51 -1.76
C TRP A 4 -11.18 7.87 -1.37
N SER A 5 -10.26 7.74 -2.32
CA SER A 5 -8.93 7.19 -2.05
C SER A 5 -8.22 8.09 -1.05
N LEU A 6 -7.73 7.51 0.05
CA LEU A 6 -6.95 8.24 1.07
C LEU A 6 -5.51 8.54 0.61
N VAL A 7 -5.10 7.98 -0.54
CA VAL A 7 -3.75 8.11 -1.11
C VAL A 7 -3.26 9.56 -1.18
N PRO A 8 -4.04 10.55 -1.66
CA PRO A 8 -3.57 11.95 -1.70
C PRO A 8 -3.26 12.53 -0.32
N MET A 9 -3.99 12.12 0.73
CA MET A 9 -3.74 12.57 2.11
C MET A 9 -2.45 11.96 2.65
N LEU A 10 -2.17 10.69 2.31
CA LEU A 10 -0.94 10.01 2.75
C LEU A 10 0.33 10.64 2.16
N LEU A 11 0.23 11.37 1.05
CA LEU A 11 1.38 12.06 0.45
C LEU A 11 1.87 13.25 1.29
N VAL A 12 1.00 13.86 2.09
CA VAL A 12 1.37 15.02 2.93
C VAL A 12 1.57 14.64 4.39
N GLU A 13 1.18 13.42 4.78
CA GLU A 13 1.33 12.93 6.14
C GLU A 13 2.80 12.65 6.48
N SER A 14 3.37 13.44 7.39
CA SER A 14 4.78 13.34 7.80
C SER A 14 5.12 11.99 8.44
N SER A 15 4.13 11.35 9.04
CA SER A 15 4.28 10.07 9.69
C SER A 15 4.39 8.92 8.67
N ILE A 16 4.01 9.10 7.40
CA ILE A 16 4.21 8.05 6.40
C ILE A 16 5.70 7.94 6.00
N PRO A 17 6.28 6.72 5.96
CA PRO A 17 7.65 6.52 5.51
C PRO A 17 7.91 7.17 4.15
N PRO A 18 9.08 7.80 3.93
CA PRO A 18 9.38 8.49 2.68
C PRO A 18 9.30 7.55 1.47
N ASP A 19 9.68 6.28 1.62
CA ASP A 19 9.60 5.27 0.57
C ASP A 19 8.16 4.85 0.24
N ALA A 20 7.32 4.66 1.26
CA ALA A 20 5.90 4.39 1.06
C ALA A 20 5.23 5.54 0.32
N ARG A 21 5.55 6.78 0.70
CA ARG A 21 5.05 7.99 0.03
C ARG A 21 5.55 8.11 -1.42
N ARG A 22 6.81 7.77 -1.71
CA ARG A 22 7.32 7.70 -3.08
C ARG A 22 6.53 6.70 -3.93
N ALA A 23 6.25 5.52 -3.39
CA ALA A 23 5.48 4.48 -4.08
C ALA A 23 4.02 4.91 -4.33
N LEU A 24 3.38 5.56 -3.34
CA LEU A 24 2.05 6.15 -3.50
C LEU A 24 2.02 7.24 -4.57
N HIS A 25 3.03 8.13 -4.58
CA HIS A 25 3.15 9.17 -5.58
C HIS A 25 3.31 8.58 -6.99
N ALA A 26 4.18 7.57 -7.14
CA ALA A 26 4.33 6.85 -8.40
C ALA A 26 3.01 6.24 -8.88
N SER A 27 2.18 5.71 -7.97
CA SER A 27 0.88 5.12 -8.33
C SER A 27 -0.10 6.12 -8.95
N LEU A 28 0.02 7.42 -8.65
CA LEU A 28 -0.84 8.47 -9.22
C LEU A 28 -0.39 8.92 -10.62
N LEU A 29 0.90 8.72 -10.94
CA LEU A 29 1.48 9.15 -12.22
C LEU A 29 1.35 8.09 -13.32
N VAL A 30 1.12 6.83 -12.94
CA VAL A 30 1.07 5.71 -13.88
C VAL A 30 -0.35 5.51 -14.41
N ARG A 31 -0.50 5.49 -15.75
CA ARG A 31 -1.79 5.26 -16.42
C ARG A 31 -2.27 3.81 -16.37
N ASP A 32 -1.35 2.87 -16.17
CA ASP A 32 -1.62 1.43 -16.07
C ASP A 32 -2.12 1.09 -14.66
N ALA A 33 -3.36 0.60 -14.57
CA ALA A 33 -4.02 0.28 -13.30
C ALA A 33 -3.33 -0.85 -12.53
N ARG A 34 -2.73 -1.84 -13.22
CA ARG A 34 -2.03 -2.96 -12.58
C ARG A 34 -0.72 -2.47 -11.95
N ARG A 35 0.02 -1.61 -12.65
CA ARG A 35 1.24 -0.98 -12.12
C ARG A 35 0.93 -0.03 -10.97
N ALA A 36 -0.14 0.76 -11.08
CA ALA A 36 -0.60 1.62 -9.98
C ALA A 36 -0.96 0.79 -8.74
N ARG A 37 -1.67 -0.34 -8.91
CA ARG A 37 -1.97 -1.27 -7.82
C ARG A 37 -0.71 -1.88 -7.21
N ALA A 38 0.25 -2.31 -8.02
CA ALA A 38 1.52 -2.86 -7.52
C ALA A 38 2.33 -1.84 -6.71
N ALA A 39 2.34 -0.57 -7.12
CA ALA A 39 2.98 0.52 -6.38
C ALA A 39 2.27 0.79 -5.04
N ARG A 40 0.93 0.77 -5.01
CA ARG A 40 0.16 0.89 -3.76
C ARG A 40 0.39 -0.30 -2.82
N ALA A 41 0.45 -1.52 -3.36
CA ALA A 41 0.77 -2.71 -2.59
C ALA A 41 2.18 -2.65 -1.99
N LEU A 42 3.15 -2.10 -2.72
CA LEU A 42 4.49 -1.84 -2.18
C LEU A 42 4.44 -0.86 -1.00
N ALA A 43 3.71 0.25 -1.14
CA ALA A 43 3.53 1.20 -0.05
C ALA A 43 2.85 0.57 1.16
N GLY A 44 1.78 -0.22 0.95
CA GLY A 44 1.09 -0.94 2.02
C GLY A 44 2.01 -1.92 2.75
N ARG A 45 2.88 -2.65 2.04
CA ARG A 45 3.86 -3.55 2.66
C ARG A 45 4.88 -2.80 3.53
N MET A 46 5.34 -1.63 3.08
CA MET A 46 6.22 -0.77 3.88
C MET A 46 5.51 -0.27 5.14
N LEU A 47 4.23 0.06 5.04
CA LEU A 47 3.40 0.45 6.19
C LEU A 47 3.24 -0.69 7.19
N VAL A 48 3.00 -1.92 6.74
CA VAL A 48 2.95 -3.09 7.62
C VAL A 48 4.31 -3.30 8.31
N ALA A 49 5.41 -3.21 7.56
CA ALA A 49 6.75 -3.48 8.07
C ALA A 49 7.28 -2.40 9.02
N GLU A 50 7.04 -1.13 8.74
CA GLU A 50 7.68 0.00 9.45
C GLU A 50 6.76 0.70 10.46
N ARG A 51 5.43 0.51 10.34
CA ARG A 51 4.44 1.25 11.15
C ARG A 51 3.59 0.36 12.05
N PHE A 52 3.85 -0.94 12.10
CA PHE A 52 3.06 -1.93 12.85
C PHE A 52 1.56 -1.93 12.48
N LEU A 53 1.22 -1.45 11.27
CA LEU A 53 -0.15 -1.51 10.78
C LEU A 53 -0.49 -2.96 10.41
N THR A 54 -1.73 -3.35 10.65
CA THR A 54 -2.22 -4.64 10.13
C THR A 54 -2.32 -4.57 8.60
N PRO A 55 -2.24 -5.70 7.88
CA PRO A 55 -2.50 -5.75 6.45
C PRO A 55 -3.85 -5.13 6.07
N GLU A 56 -4.86 -5.26 6.93
CA GLU A 56 -6.20 -4.70 6.74
C GLU A 56 -6.16 -3.16 6.79
N GLU A 57 -5.56 -2.59 7.83
CA GLU A 57 -5.41 -1.13 7.97
C GLU A 57 -4.59 -0.54 6.84
N ALA A 58 -3.45 -1.17 6.50
CA ALA A 58 -2.61 -0.71 5.41
C ALA A 58 -3.33 -0.81 4.06
N GLY A 59 -4.10 -1.88 3.83
CA GLY A 59 -4.88 -2.10 2.61
C GLY A 59 -5.94 -1.03 2.40
N GLU A 60 -6.66 -0.66 3.47
CA GLU A 60 -7.64 0.43 3.44
C GLU A 60 -7.00 1.77 3.08
N LEU A 61 -5.86 2.10 3.73
CA LEU A 61 -5.15 3.36 3.51
C LEU A 61 -4.66 3.51 2.06
N VAL A 62 -4.07 2.46 1.49
CA VAL A 62 -3.47 2.52 0.15
C VAL A 62 -4.43 2.08 -0.96
N GLY A 63 -5.63 1.61 -0.62
CA GLY A 63 -6.67 1.18 -1.55
C GLY A 63 -6.29 -0.09 -2.33
N VAL A 64 -5.78 -1.10 -1.64
CA VAL A 64 -5.50 -2.45 -2.18
C VAL A 64 -6.08 -3.52 -1.28
N ASP A 65 -6.20 -4.73 -1.82
CA ASP A 65 -6.64 -5.88 -1.03
C ASP A 65 -5.56 -6.24 0.01
N PRO A 66 -5.93 -6.51 1.28
CA PRO A 66 -4.96 -6.90 2.30
C PRO A 66 -4.17 -8.17 1.93
N GLY A 67 -4.75 -9.07 1.13
CA GLY A 67 -4.05 -10.23 0.58
C GLY A 67 -2.86 -9.88 -0.33
N ASP A 68 -2.86 -8.69 -0.96
CA ASP A 68 -1.74 -8.18 -1.76
C ASP A 68 -0.56 -7.68 -0.89
N LEU A 69 -0.81 -7.50 0.42
CA LEU A 69 0.17 -7.00 1.39
C LEU A 69 0.82 -8.10 2.23
N GLN A 70 0.21 -9.28 2.28
CA GLN A 70 0.80 -10.42 2.96
C GLN A 70 1.99 -10.95 2.14
N PRO A 71 3.09 -11.37 2.80
CA PRO A 71 4.10 -12.17 2.12
C PRO A 71 3.42 -13.43 1.56
N PRO A 72 3.84 -13.93 0.38
CA PRO A 72 3.29 -15.16 -0.14
C PRO A 72 3.41 -16.25 0.92
N LEU A 73 2.29 -16.90 1.25
CA LEU A 73 2.27 -18.13 2.04
C LEU A 73 3.05 -19.17 1.23
N VAL A 74 4.37 -19.21 1.40
CA VAL A 74 5.15 -20.36 0.98
C VAL A 74 4.75 -21.47 1.95
N PRO A 75 4.08 -22.54 1.51
CA PRO A 75 3.90 -23.68 2.39
C PRO A 75 5.30 -24.13 2.79
N LEU A 76 5.57 -24.16 4.10
CA LEU A 76 6.75 -24.84 4.62
C LEU A 76 6.66 -26.28 4.09
N ALA A 77 7.49 -26.59 3.10
CA ALA A 77 7.64 -27.95 2.61
C ALA A 77 8.08 -28.79 3.81
N ALA A 78 7.19 -29.70 4.21
CA ALA A 78 7.42 -30.71 5.24
C ALA A 78 8.40 -31.77 4.76
#